data_AF-A0A6J1JT34-F1
#
_entry.id   AF-A0A6J1JT34-F1
#
_cell.length_a   1.000
_cell.length_b   1.000
_cell.length_c   1.000
_cell.angle_alpha   90.00
_cell.angle_beta   90.00
_cell.angle_gamma   90.00
#
_symmetry.space_group_name_H-M   'P 1'
#
loop_
_entity.id
_entity.type
_entity.pdbx_description
1 polymer ?
#
loop_
_entity_poly.entity_id
_entity_poly.type
_entity_poly.pdbx_seq_one_letter_code
_entity_poly.pdbx_strand_id
1 'polypeptide(L)'
;MAAASFKWILQLHKDVPRAARFYSEGLDFTVHVCTLRWAELQSGPLKLALMQSNDHILQQKGYSSLLSFSVTDINSTVTKLMAMGAELDGPIKYEIHGKVASMRCIDGHMLGLYEPA
;
A
#
# COMPACT_ATOMS: atom_id res chain seq x y z
N MET A 1 -20.87 -27.36 -2.43
CA MET A 1 -19.87 -27.17 -1.35
C MET A 1 -19.34 -25.77 -1.47
N ALA A 2 -19.57 -24.89 -0.48
CA ALA A 2 -18.93 -23.58 -0.50
C ALA A 2 -17.44 -23.80 -0.20
N ALA A 3 -16.62 -23.65 -1.24
CA ALA A 3 -15.17 -23.64 -1.13
C ALA A 3 -14.71 -22.39 -0.36
N ALA A 4 -13.49 -22.41 0.17
CA ALA A 4 -12.90 -21.24 0.79
C ALA A 4 -12.91 -20.04 -0.18
N SER A 5 -13.44 -18.90 0.27
CA SER A 5 -13.45 -17.64 -0.50
C SER A 5 -12.43 -16.67 0.06
N PHE A 6 -11.67 -16.01 -0.83
CA PHE A 6 -10.73 -14.97 -0.43
C PHE A 6 -11.47 -13.79 0.22
N LYS A 7 -11.00 -13.35 1.39
CA LYS A 7 -11.63 -12.27 2.15
C LYS A 7 -10.86 -10.96 2.02
N TRP A 8 -9.57 -10.98 2.35
CA TRP A 8 -8.68 -9.81 2.33
C TRP A 8 -7.21 -10.21 2.45
N ILE A 9 -6.32 -9.34 1.97
CA ILE A 9 -4.91 -9.30 2.38
C ILE A 9 -4.85 -8.51 3.68
N LEU A 10 -4.06 -8.96 4.67
CA LEU A 10 -3.89 -8.25 5.93
C LEU A 10 -2.49 -7.65 6.02
N GLN A 11 -2.41 -6.34 6.30
CA GLN A 11 -1.17 -5.67 6.68
C GLN A 11 -1.22 -5.18 8.12
N LEU A 12 -0.11 -5.34 8.82
CA LEU A 12 0.04 -4.96 10.21
C LEU A 12 0.67 -3.58 10.30
N HIS A 13 -0.04 -2.63 10.91
CA HIS A 13 0.38 -1.24 11.00
C HIS A 13 0.47 -0.79 12.45
N LYS A 14 1.41 0.10 12.76
CA LYS A 14 1.49 0.72 14.09
C LYS A 14 0.32 1.69 14.32
N ASP A 15 0.03 2.47 13.28
CA ASP A 15 -1.03 3.47 13.26
C ASP A 15 -1.99 3.19 12.10
N VAL A 16 -3.08 2.50 12.40
CA VAL A 16 -4.07 2.08 11.40
C VAL A 16 -4.75 3.28 10.72
N PRO A 17 -5.24 4.32 11.42
CA PRO A 17 -5.78 5.50 10.77
C PRO A 17 -4.80 6.20 9.84
N ARG A 18 -3.52 6.32 10.22
CA ARG A 18 -2.50 6.93 9.36
C ARG A 18 -2.24 6.11 8.11
N ALA A 19 -2.15 4.78 8.24
CA ALA A 19 -2.00 3.89 7.11
C ALA A 19 -3.22 3.89 6.18
N ALA A 20 -4.43 3.93 6.75
CA ALA A 20 -5.66 4.03 5.97
C ALA A 20 -5.69 5.31 5.13
N ARG A 21 -5.29 6.47 5.71
CA ARG A 21 -5.13 7.73 4.98
C ARG A 21 -4.10 7.64 3.86
N PHE A 22 -2.97 6.98 4.11
CA PHE A 22 -1.95 6.76 3.08
C PHE A 22 -2.52 6.07 1.84
N TYR A 23 -3.27 4.99 2.02
CA TYR A 23 -3.89 4.27 0.91
C TYR A 23 -5.06 5.04 0.29
N SER A 24 -5.91 5.68 1.09
CA SER A 24 -7.09 6.36 0.58
C SER A 24 -6.78 7.68 -0.10
N GLU A 25 -5.94 8.51 0.49
CA GLU A 25 -5.58 9.80 -0.07
C GLU A 25 -4.45 9.65 -1.07
N GLY A 26 -3.51 8.72 -0.88
CA GLY A 26 -2.35 8.54 -1.76
C GLY A 26 -2.65 7.74 -3.04
N LEU A 27 -3.44 6.68 -2.92
CA LEU A 27 -3.74 5.71 -3.98
C LEU A 27 -5.24 5.56 -4.28
N ASP A 28 -6.06 6.47 -3.77
CA ASP A 28 -7.50 6.55 -4.02
C ASP A 28 -8.30 5.30 -3.62
N PHE A 29 -7.85 4.59 -2.58
CA PHE A 29 -8.62 3.49 -1.99
C PHE A 29 -9.89 4.00 -1.30
N THR A 30 -10.99 3.26 -1.47
CA THR A 30 -12.21 3.49 -0.68
C THR A 30 -12.05 2.88 0.70
N VAL A 31 -12.27 3.67 1.75
CA VAL A 31 -12.29 3.20 3.14
C VAL A 31 -13.72 2.82 3.52
N HIS A 32 -13.96 1.54 3.81
CA HIS A 32 -15.26 1.06 4.27
C HIS A 32 -15.40 1.15 5.79
N VAL A 33 -14.32 0.81 6.50
CA VAL A 33 -14.25 0.85 7.96
C VAL A 33 -12.88 1.40 8.34
N CYS A 34 -12.83 2.29 9.33
CA CYS A 34 -11.57 2.70 9.96
C CYS A 34 -11.79 3.00 11.44
N THR A 35 -11.06 2.29 12.27
CA THR A 35 -11.01 2.45 13.73
C THR A 35 -9.55 2.60 14.15
N LEU A 36 -9.29 2.79 15.45
CA LEU A 36 -7.92 2.83 15.98
C LEU A 36 -7.13 1.54 15.74
N ARG A 37 -7.82 0.40 15.59
CA ARG A 37 -7.20 -0.94 15.55
C ARG A 37 -7.41 -1.73 14.28
N TRP A 38 -8.32 -1.27 13.43
CA TRP A 38 -8.77 -2.01 12.26
C TRP A 38 -9.24 -1.07 11.17
N ALA A 39 -8.88 -1.36 9.92
CA ALA A 39 -9.47 -0.73 8.75
C ALA A 39 -9.70 -1.74 7.62
N GLU A 40 -10.73 -1.49 6.82
CA GLU A 40 -11.03 -2.24 5.60
C GLU A 40 -11.06 -1.26 4.44
N LEU A 41 -10.19 -1.50 3.47
CA LEU A 41 -10.05 -0.68 2.28
C LEU A 41 -10.26 -1.51 1.02
N GLN A 42 -10.70 -0.84 -0.04
CA GLN A 42 -10.94 -1.45 -1.33
C GLN A 42 -10.36 -0.60 -2.46
N SER A 43 -9.71 -1.27 -3.42
CA SER A 43 -9.33 -0.70 -4.71
C SER A 43 -9.69 -1.71 -5.80
N GLY A 44 -10.71 -1.40 -6.59
CA GLY A 44 -11.30 -2.34 -7.55
C GLY A 44 -11.70 -3.67 -6.86
N PRO A 45 -11.18 -4.83 -7.32
CA PRO A 45 -11.46 -6.13 -6.70
C PRO A 45 -10.60 -6.43 -5.46
N LEU A 46 -9.55 -5.65 -5.19
CA LEU A 46 -8.66 -5.87 -4.05
C LEU A 46 -9.31 -5.39 -2.75
N LYS A 47 -9.34 -6.27 -1.75
CA LYS A 47 -9.71 -5.95 -0.37
C LYS A 47 -8.47 -6.01 0.52
N LEU A 48 -8.13 -4.89 1.12
CA LEU A 48 -7.00 -4.73 2.02
C LEU A 48 -7.52 -4.46 3.43
N ALA A 49 -7.13 -5.30 4.38
CA ALA A 49 -7.37 -5.09 5.80
C ALA A 49 -6.09 -4.57 6.46
N LEU A 50 -6.24 -3.61 7.37
CA LEU A 50 -5.17 -3.11 8.21
C LEU A 50 -5.49 -3.45 9.67
N MET A 51 -4.51 -3.96 10.42
CA MET A 51 -4.68 -4.27 11.83
C MET A 51 -3.55 -3.67 12.66
N GLN A 52 -3.90 -3.12 13.83
CA GLN A 52 -2.93 -2.54 14.74
C GLN A 52 -1.99 -3.64 15.28
N SER A 53 -0.70 -3.37 15.21
CA SER A 53 0.33 -4.18 15.86
C SER A 53 0.97 -3.44 17.03
N ASN A 54 1.14 -4.14 18.15
CA ASN A 54 1.68 -3.56 19.40
C ASN A 54 3.21 -3.62 19.52
N ASP A 55 3.91 -4.29 18.58
CA ASP A 55 5.32 -4.62 18.72
C ASP A 55 6.26 -3.83 17.79
N HIS A 56 7.43 -3.46 18.34
CA HIS A 56 8.61 -3.01 17.58
C HIS A 56 9.16 -4.09 16.62
N ILE A 57 8.68 -5.33 16.73
CA ILE A 57 9.12 -6.51 15.97
C ILE A 57 8.72 -6.43 14.48
N LEU A 58 7.78 -5.57 14.09
CA LEU A 58 7.38 -5.41 12.68
C LEU A 58 8.13 -4.32 11.91
N GLN A 59 9.07 -3.62 12.55
CA GLN A 59 10.15 -2.94 11.79
C GLN A 59 11.07 -3.96 11.08
N GLN A 60 10.80 -5.27 11.21
CA GLN A 60 11.48 -6.28 10.42
C GLN A 60 11.05 -6.22 8.95
N LYS A 61 12.01 -5.71 8.17
CA LYS A 61 12.24 -5.75 6.73
C LYS A 61 12.08 -7.14 6.05
N GLY A 62 11.28 -8.07 6.57
CA GLY A 62 11.35 -9.50 6.20
C GLY A 62 10.15 -10.07 5.45
N TYR A 63 8.90 -9.81 5.87
CA TYR A 63 7.76 -10.65 5.45
C TYR A 63 6.44 -9.89 5.19
N SER A 64 6.49 -8.72 4.56
CA SER A 64 5.28 -8.09 4.02
C SER A 64 5.06 -8.51 2.57
N SER A 65 3.81 -8.80 2.19
CA SER A 65 3.43 -8.84 0.78
C SER A 65 3.80 -7.53 0.09
N LEU A 66 4.41 -7.62 -1.09
CA LEU A 66 4.57 -6.48 -1.98
C LEU A 66 3.27 -6.31 -2.76
N LEU A 67 2.63 -5.16 -2.61
CA LEU A 67 1.43 -4.81 -3.35
C LEU A 67 1.82 -3.87 -4.49
N SER A 68 1.46 -4.21 -5.73
CA SER A 68 1.80 -3.42 -6.92
C SER A 68 0.55 -2.84 -7.57
N PHE A 69 0.59 -1.57 -7.92
CA PHE A 69 -0.56 -0.81 -8.43
C PHE A 69 -0.25 -0.15 -9.77
N SER A 70 -1.22 -0.20 -10.68
CA SER A 70 -1.16 0.60 -11.90
C SER A 70 -1.64 2.01 -11.62
N VAL A 71 -0.90 3.00 -12.09
CA VAL A 71 -1.18 4.43 -11.91
C VAL A 71 -1.10 5.15 -13.26
N THR A 72 -1.81 6.27 -13.38
CA THR A 72 -1.84 7.05 -14.63
C THR A 72 -0.66 8.01 -14.77
N ASP A 73 -0.09 8.45 -13.65
CA ASP A 73 1.12 9.29 -13.63
C ASP A 73 1.97 8.92 -12.41
N ILE A 74 3.07 8.23 -12.67
CA ILE A 74 4.00 7.74 -11.66
C ILE A 74 4.75 8.88 -10.98
N ASN A 75 5.02 9.98 -11.67
CA ASN A 75 5.81 11.08 -11.11
C ASN A 75 4.99 11.86 -10.08
N SER A 76 3.75 12.20 -10.41
CA SER A 76 2.86 12.85 -9.45
C SER A 76 2.50 11.91 -8.29
N THR A 77 2.27 10.62 -8.56
CA THR A 77 1.99 9.63 -7.51
C THR A 77 3.17 9.48 -6.57
N VAL A 78 4.39 9.27 -7.07
CA VAL A 78 5.61 9.16 -6.23
C VAL A 78 5.77 10.42 -5.37
N THR A 79 5.65 11.60 -5.99
CA THR A 79 5.77 12.88 -5.27
C THR A 79 4.73 12.99 -4.14
N LYS A 80 3.48 12.63 -4.43
CA LYS A 80 2.37 12.62 -3.46
C LYS A 80 2.63 11.66 -2.30
N LEU A 81 3.02 10.42 -2.59
CA LEU A 81 3.32 9.42 -1.55
C LEU A 81 4.53 9.82 -0.70
N MET A 82 5.56 10.43 -1.31
CA MET A 82 6.71 10.97 -0.58
C MET A 82 6.30 12.10 0.37
N ALA A 83 5.42 13.00 -0.06
CA ALA A 83 4.86 14.04 0.81
C ALA A 83 4.07 13.48 2.01
N MET A 84 3.54 12.26 1.89
CA MET A 84 2.86 11.54 2.97
C MET A 84 3.80 10.73 3.88
N GLY A 85 5.11 10.75 3.60
CA GLY A 85 6.15 10.10 4.40
C GLY A 85 6.56 8.71 3.92
N ALA A 86 6.20 8.32 2.70
CA ALA A 86 6.83 7.16 2.05
C ALA A 86 8.21 7.52 1.49
N GLU A 87 9.05 6.52 1.30
CA GLU A 87 10.38 6.67 0.72
C GLU A 87 10.43 5.96 -0.63
N LEU A 88 11.03 6.61 -1.63
CA LEU A 88 11.29 5.97 -2.91
C LEU A 88 12.50 5.02 -2.76
N ASP A 89 12.33 3.75 -3.12
CA ASP A 89 13.36 2.71 -3.04
C ASP A 89 14.01 2.51 -4.42
N GLY A 90 15.08 3.27 -4.66
CA GLY A 90 15.79 3.32 -5.96
C GLY A 90 15.19 4.34 -6.94
N PRO A 91 15.70 4.42 -8.18
CA PRO A 91 15.16 5.34 -9.19
C PRO A 91 13.86 4.83 -9.81
N ILE A 92 13.07 5.75 -10.39
CA ILE A 92 12.01 5.37 -11.34
C ILE A 92 12.67 4.79 -12.58
N LYS A 93 12.29 3.57 -12.96
CA LYS A 93 12.79 2.88 -14.15
C LYS A 93 11.86 3.14 -15.33
N TYR A 94 12.46 3.42 -16.48
CA TYR A 94 11.76 3.69 -17.74
C TYR A 94 12.04 2.52 -18.68
N GLU A 95 11.07 1.61 -18.78
CA GLU A 95 11.19 0.39 -19.57
C GLU A 95 10.31 0.48 -20.83
N ILE A 96 10.57 -0.40 -21.81
CA ILE A 96 9.79 -0.43 -23.07
C ILE A 96 8.29 -0.66 -22.87
N HIS A 97 7.91 -1.27 -21.76
CA HIS A 97 6.54 -1.63 -21.40
C HIS A 97 5.91 -0.68 -20.37
N GLY A 98 6.57 0.43 -20.03
CA GLY A 98 6.07 1.43 -19.09
C GLY A 98 7.07 1.79 -17.99
N LYS A 99 6.63 2.64 -17.06
CA LYS A 99 7.46 3.13 -15.95
C LYS A 99 7.21 2.31 -14.69
N VAL A 100 8.25 2.05 -13.91
CA VAL A 100 8.17 1.27 -12.67
C VAL A 100 8.88 1.99 -11.53
N ALA A 101 8.27 1.97 -10.35
CA ALA A 101 8.87 2.49 -9.12
C ALA A 101 8.56 1.55 -7.94
N SER A 102 9.49 1.50 -6.99
CA SER A 102 9.31 0.81 -5.71
C SER A 102 9.29 1.85 -4.60
N MET A 103 8.30 1.77 -3.72
CA MET A 103 8.08 2.68 -2.61
C MET A 103 8.06 1.89 -1.30
N ARG A 104 8.62 2.48 -0.24
CA ARG A 104 8.52 1.99 1.14
C ARG A 104 7.53 2.86 1.88
N CYS A 105 6.43 2.27 2.32
CA CYS A 105 5.42 2.94 3.15
C CYS A 105 5.99 3.30 4.53
N ILE A 106 5.24 4.13 5.27
CA ILE A 106 5.63 4.69 6.58
C ILE A 106 6.01 3.60 7.61
N ASP A 107 5.36 2.44 7.56
CA ASP A 107 5.62 1.31 8.46
C ASP A 107 6.54 0.24 7.84
N GLY A 108 7.19 0.54 6.71
CA GLY A 108 8.18 -0.32 6.07
C GLY A 108 7.65 -1.30 5.02
N HIS A 109 6.33 -1.36 4.80
CA HIS A 109 5.73 -2.16 3.73
C HIS A 109 6.20 -1.72 2.35
N MET A 110 6.42 -2.68 1.45
CA MET A 110 6.82 -2.41 0.08
C MET A 110 5.60 -2.27 -0.84
N LEU A 111 5.64 -1.24 -1.68
CA LEU A 111 4.60 -0.87 -2.63
C LEU A 111 5.25 -0.73 -4.03
N GLY A 112 4.72 -1.42 -5.03
CA GLY A 112 5.10 -1.22 -6.43
C GLY A 112 4.15 -0.24 -7.12
N LEU A 113 4.69 0.60 -8.00
CA LEU A 113 3.93 1.44 -8.90
C LEU A 113 4.31 1.11 -10.34
N TYR A 114 3.31 1.06 -11.21
CA TYR A 114 3.47 0.82 -12.64
C TYR A 114 2.62 1.81 -13.43
N GLU A 115 3.21 2.51 -14.39
CA GLU A 115 2.49 3.32 -15.37
C GLU A 115 2.66 2.68 -16.75
N PRO A 116 1.58 2.19 -17.38
CA PRO A 116 1.63 1.66 -18.75
C PRO A 116 2.14 2.71 -19.75
N ALA A 117 2.80 2.24 -20.82
CA ALA A 117 3.30 3.09 -21.91
C ALA A 117 2.16 3.67 -22.78
#